data_AF-A0A2V6VM05-F1
#
_entry.id   AF-A0A2V6VM05-F1
#
_cell.length_a   1.000
_cell.length_b   1.000
_cell.length_c   1.000
_cell.angle_alpha   90.00
_cell.angle_beta   90.00
_cell.angle_gamma   90.00
#
_symmetry.space_group_name_H-M   'P 1'
#
loop_
_entity.id
_entity.type
_entity.pdbx_description
1 polymer ?
#
loop_
_entity_poly.entity_id
_entity_poly.type
_entity_poly.pdbx_seq_one_letter_code
_entity_poly.pdbx_strand_id
1 'polypeptide(L)' 'MMAPPFGLILANRAVVLGVIKARDLLDIAVAGEQSQAFDTVWVGDSLLAKPRLEAVSLLSALAGVTSRVRLA' A
#
# COMPACT_ATOMS: atom_id res chain seq x y z
N MET A 1 17.23 22.52 3.46
CA MET A 1 15.84 22.31 2.97
C MET A 1 15.50 20.84 3.13
N MET A 2 14.40 20.51 3.79
CA MET A 2 13.94 19.12 3.91
C MET A 2 13.47 18.63 2.52
N ALA A 3 13.79 17.38 2.17
CA ALA A 3 13.29 16.80 0.92
C ALA A 3 11.75 16.74 0.98
N PRO A 4 11.04 16.98 -0.16
CA PRO A 4 9.60 16.83 -0.20
C PRO A 4 9.22 15.37 0.10
N PRO A 5 8.13 15.12 0.85
CA PRO A 5 7.73 13.76 1.19
C PRO A 5 7.28 13.00 -0.05
N PHE A 6 7.61 11.71 -0.11
CA PHE A 6 7.29 10.84 -1.24
C PHE A 6 6.37 9.68 -0.83
N GLY A 7 5.38 9.38 -1.68
CA GLY A 7 4.35 8.38 -1.43
C GLY A 7 4.44 7.18 -2.38
N LEU A 8 4.22 5.98 -1.84
CA LEU A 8 4.09 4.74 -2.60
C LEU A 8 2.63 4.32 -2.68
N ILE A 9 2.03 4.34 -3.88
CA ILE A 9 0.67 3.83 -4.07
C ILE A 9 0.72 2.34 -4.39
N LEU A 10 0.04 1.52 -3.58
CA LEU A 10 -0.12 0.10 -3.83
C LEU A 10 -1.25 -0.14 -4.84
N ALA A 11 -0.93 -0.87 -5.91
CA ALA A 11 -1.87 -1.23 -6.97
C ALA A 11 -2.84 -2.35 -6.55
N ASN A 12 -3.61 -2.16 -5.47
CA ASN A 12 -4.45 -3.19 -4.86
C ASN A 12 -5.55 -3.76 -5.77
N ARG A 13 -5.95 -3.04 -6.82
CA ARG A 13 -6.85 -3.55 -7.89
C ARG A 13 -6.24 -4.73 -8.66
N ALA A 14 -4.91 -4.80 -8.78
CA ALA A 14 -4.23 -5.86 -9.50
C ALA A 14 -4.47 -7.25 -8.87
N VAL A 15 -4.83 -7.30 -7.58
CA VAL A 15 -5.25 -8.53 -6.90
C VAL A 15 -6.60 -9.03 -7.43
N VAL A 16 -7.58 -8.14 -7.58
CA VAL A 16 -8.91 -8.49 -8.10
C VAL A 16 -8.85 -8.85 -9.58
N LEU A 17 -7.87 -8.31 -10.32
CA LEU A 17 -7.61 -8.67 -11.71
C LEU A 17 -6.77 -9.97 -11.86
N GLY A 18 -6.35 -10.60 -10.77
CA GLY A 18 -5.53 -11.83 -10.80
C GLY A 18 -4.09 -11.65 -11.30
N VAL A 19 -3.60 -10.41 -11.37
CA VAL A 19 -2.24 -10.09 -11.84
C VAL A 19 -1.20 -10.34 -10.73
N ILE A 20 -1.59 -10.10 -9.48
CA ILE A 20 -0.77 -10.34 -8.28
C ILE A 20 -1.63 -10.92 -7.16
N LYS A 21 -1.01 -11.40 -6.09
CA LYS A 21 -1.66 -11.84 -4.85
C LYS A 21 -1.67 -10.72 -3.82
N ALA A 22 -2.56 -10.81 -2.84
CA ALA A 22 -2.59 -9.85 -1.72
C ALA A 22 -1.26 -9.80 -0.96
N ARG A 23 -0.56 -10.93 -0.84
CA ARG A 23 0.76 -11.01 -0.19
C ARG A 23 1.82 -10.15 -0.88
N ASP A 24 1.77 -10.06 -2.21
CA ASP A 24 2.74 -9.26 -2.98
C ASP A 24 2.64 -7.77 -2.60
N LEU A 25 1.44 -7.29 -2.22
CA LEU A 25 1.25 -5.92 -1.73
C LEU A 25 1.95 -5.69 -0.37
N LEU A 26 1.92 -6.69 0.52
CA LEU A 26 2.60 -6.63 1.81
C LEU A 26 4.13 -6.61 1.61
N ASP A 27 4.62 -7.47 0.72
CA ASP A 27 6.05 -7.55 0.40
C ASP A 27 6.55 -6.25 -0.24
N ILE A 28 5.76 -5.63 -1.13
CA ILE A 28 6.07 -4.31 -1.71
C ILE A 28 6.09 -3.22 -0.64
N ALA A 29 5.17 -3.24 0.32
CA ALA A 29 5.14 -2.24 1.40
C ALA A 29 6.37 -2.36 2.31
N VAL A 30 6.77 -3.58 2.66
CA VAL A 30 8.00 -3.85 3.43
C VAL A 30 9.23 -3.38 2.67
N ALA A 31 9.34 -3.71 1.38
CA ALA A 31 10.46 -3.26 0.54
C ALA A 31 10.49 -1.73 0.40
N GLY A 32 9.33 -1.10 0.21
CA GLY A 32 9.17 0.35 0.17
C GLY A 32 9.63 1.01 1.47
N GLU A 33 9.21 0.48 2.63
CA GLU A 33 9.70 0.94 3.92
C GLU A 33 11.23 0.72 4.05
N GLN A 34 11.77 -0.45 3.73
CA GLN A 34 13.20 -0.71 3.88
C GLN A 34 14.09 0.18 3.00
N SER A 35 13.59 0.61 1.84
CA SER A 35 14.33 1.51 0.93
C SER A 35 14.58 2.91 1.51
N GLN A 36 13.82 3.31 2.53
CA GLN A 36 13.80 4.68 3.09
C GLN A 36 13.46 5.77 2.07
N ALA A 37 12.99 5.41 0.87
CA ALA A 37 12.63 6.36 -0.18
C ALA A 37 11.21 6.92 -0.04
N PHE A 38 10.37 6.32 0.81
CA PHE A 38 8.97 6.66 0.97
C PHE A 38 8.64 7.01 2.42
N ASP A 39 7.85 8.06 2.57
CA ASP A 39 7.30 8.53 3.85
C ASP A 39 5.89 7.99 4.10
N THR A 40 5.16 7.67 3.03
CA THR A 40 3.78 7.20 3.12
C THR A 40 3.50 6.06 2.13
N VAL A 41 2.68 5.09 2.53
CA VAL A 41 2.11 4.05 1.67
C VAL A 41 0.61 4.28 1.54
N TRP A 42 0.11 4.33 0.31
CA TRP A 42 -1.28 4.66 -0.01
C TRP A 42 -2.01 3.46 -0.59
N VAL A 43 -3.26 3.25 -0.18
CA VAL A 43 -4.17 2.30 -0.82
C VAL A 43 -5.40 3.01 -1.35
N GLY A 44 -5.89 2.58 -2.52
CA GLY A 44 -7.14 3.12 -3.07
C GLY A 44 -8.36 2.38 -2.53
N ASP A 45 -9.48 3.09 -2.39
CA ASP A 45 -10.82 2.51 -2.16
C ASP A 45 -11.76 2.73 -3.35
N SER A 46 -12.61 1.75 -3.66
CA SER A 46 -13.69 1.88 -4.65
C SER A 46 -14.70 0.76 -4.49
N LEU A 47 -15.81 1.08 -3.82
CA LEU A 47 -16.88 0.13 -3.52
C LEU A 47 -17.73 -0.24 -4.75
N LEU A 48 -17.93 0.69 -5.69
CA LEU A 48 -18.98 0.54 -6.72
C LEU A 48 -18.48 0.46 -8.17
N ALA A 49 -17.32 1.04 -8.49
CA ALA A 49 -16.92 1.24 -9.89
C ALA A 49 -15.72 0.39 -10.31
N LYS A 50 -14.67 0.38 -9.49
CA LYS A 50 -13.39 -0.26 -9.82
C LYS A 50 -12.99 -1.20 -8.69
N PRO A 51 -13.56 -2.44 -8.65
CA PRO A 51 -13.32 -3.42 -7.59
C PRO A 51 -11.83 -3.55 -7.25
N ARG A 52 -11.55 -3.59 -5.95
CA ARG A 52 -10.23 -3.69 -5.31
C ARG A 52 -10.41 -4.22 -3.89
N LEU A 53 -9.31 -4.52 -3.21
CA LEU A 53 -9.37 -4.89 -1.78
C LEU A 53 -9.95 -3.75 -0.94
N GLU A 54 -10.75 -4.08 0.06
CA GLU A 54 -11.30 -3.12 1.01
C GLU A 54 -10.16 -2.40 1.75
N ALA A 55 -10.22 -1.07 1.75
CA ALA A 55 -9.08 -0.24 2.14
C ALA A 55 -8.72 -0.36 3.62
N VAL A 56 -9.69 -0.34 4.54
CA VAL A 56 -9.42 -0.40 5.99
C VAL A 56 -8.80 -1.75 6.37
N SER A 57 -9.30 -2.84 5.81
CA SER A 57 -8.77 -4.18 6.01
C SER A 57 -7.35 -4.31 5.48
N LEU A 58 -7.08 -3.75 4.29
CA LEU A 58 -5.73 -3.76 3.70
C LEU A 58 -4.75 -2.89 4.51
N LEU A 59 -5.16 -1.68 4.92
CA LEU A 59 -4.35 -0.82 5.79
C LEU A 59 -4.05 -1.48 7.13
N SER A 60 -5.01 -2.22 7.71
CA SER A 60 -4.82 -2.98 8.95
C SER A 60 -3.78 -4.10 8.77
N ALA A 61 -3.80 -4.80 7.64
CA ALA A 61 -2.78 -5.80 7.32
C ALA A 61 -1.39 -5.18 7.13
N LEU A 62 -1.32 -4.04 6.44
CA LEU A 62 -0.07 -3.28 6.24
C LEU A 62 0.52 -2.80 7.57
N ALA A 63 -0.32 -2.30 8.48
CA ALA A 63 0.10 -1.89 9.82
C ALA A 63 0.76 -3.03 10.62
N GLY A 64 0.42 -4.29 10.33
CA GLY A 64 1.06 -5.46 10.95
C GLY A 64 2.46 -5.78 10.42
N VAL A 65 2.88 -5.19 9.29
CA VAL A 65 4.16 -5.50 8.62
C VAL A 65 5.04 -4.27 8.35
N THR A 66 4.56 -3.06 8.65
CA THR A 66 5.31 -1.80 8.53
C THR A 66 5.31 -1.05 9.84
N SER A 67 6.35 -0.26 10.12
CA SER A 67 6.54 0.42 11.41
C SER A 67 6.88 1.90 11.32
N ARG A 68 7.29 2.39 10.15
CA ARG A 68 7.82 3.75 9.94
C ARG A 68 7.00 4.55 8.94
N VAL A 69 6.60 3.94 7.83
CA VAL A 69 5.80 4.66 6.82
C VAL A 69 4.45 5.01 7.39
N ARG A 70 3.97 6.21 7.07
CA ARG A 70 2.56 6.55 7.32
C ARG A 70 1.68 5.71 6.39
N LEU A 71 0.54 5.26 6.89
CA LEU A 71 -0.47 4.56 6.11
C LEU A 71 -1.63 5.50 5.79
N ALA A 72 -2.08 5.54 4.53
CA ALA A 72 -3.15 6.42 4.06
C ALA A 72 -4.04 5.79 2.98
#